data_AF-A0A5N1L1U3-F1
#
_entry.id   AF-A0A5N1L1U3-F1
#
_cell.length_a   1.000
_cell.length_b   1.000
_cell.length_c   1.000
_cell.angle_alpha   90.00
_cell.angle_beta   90.00
_cell.angle_gamma   90.00
#
_symmetry.space_group_name_H-M   'P 1'
#
loop_
_entity.id
_entity.type
_entity.pdbx_description
1 polymer ?
#
loop_
_entity_poly.entity_id
_entity_poly.type
_entity_poly.pdbx_seq_one_letter_code
_entity_poly.pdbx_strand_id
1 'polypeptide(L)'
;MRILGIEGTAWAASASVFETPDPARVTDDDHVFIETDAYAPDSGGIHPREAAEHMGEAIPTVVETAIEHAHERAAGGGANAGGESGPPIDAVAFARGPGLGPCLRIVATAARAVAQRFDVPLVGVNHMVAHLEVGRHRSGFDSPVCLNASGANAHILGYRNGRYRVLGETMDTGVGNAIDKFTRHIGWSHPGGPKVEQHARDGEYHELPYVVKGMDFSFSGIMSAAKQAVDDGVPVDDVCRGMEETIFAMLTEVSERALSLTGADELVLGGGVGQNDRLQRMLGEMCEQRGAKFYAPENRFLRDNAGMIAMLGAKMYAAGDTIAIEDSRIDSNFRPDEVSVSWRGAEESVDSYRTTDKEVQGAEATVRFDGARVIKERVPRSYRHPTLDDRLRTERTRQEARLTSEARRNGVPTPLVRDVDPQEARIVFQRVGDADLREGLSESRVTDVGRWLARIHNAGFVHGDPTTRNVRVGSRDGHPDRTVLIDFGLGYYTQEAEDHAMDLHVLAQSLAGTADDPETLLSAAEDAYRTESDHADAVFDSLDDIEGRGRYQ
;
A
#
# COMPACT_ATOMS: atom_id res chain seq x y z
N MET A 1 -3.17 -17.40 26.44
CA MET A 1 -3.55 -16.01 26.80
C MET A 1 -4.88 -15.67 26.16
N ARG A 2 -5.63 -14.73 26.74
CA ARG A 2 -6.92 -14.25 26.23
C ARG A 2 -6.96 -12.73 26.21
N ILE A 3 -7.13 -12.14 25.03
CA ILE A 3 -7.09 -10.71 24.80
C ILE A 3 -8.46 -10.22 24.33
N LEU A 4 -8.95 -9.15 24.96
CA LEU A 4 -10.12 -8.42 24.47
C LEU A 4 -9.66 -7.35 23.47
N GLY A 5 -10.09 -7.43 22.23
CA GLY A 5 -9.92 -6.37 21.23
C GLY A 5 -11.14 -5.46 21.16
N ILE A 6 -10.95 -4.17 20.91
CA ILE A 6 -12.02 -3.21 20.63
C ILE A 6 -11.65 -2.38 19.39
N GLU A 7 -12.53 -2.40 18.39
CA GLU A 7 -12.39 -1.69 17.11
C GLU A 7 -13.59 -0.77 16.88
N GLY A 8 -13.33 0.38 16.25
CA GLY A 8 -14.33 1.42 16.02
C GLY A 8 -13.71 2.69 15.44
N THR A 9 -12.73 2.52 14.54
CA THR A 9 -12.03 3.62 13.86
C THR A 9 -12.93 4.39 12.91
N ALA A 10 -13.99 3.77 12.38
CA ALA A 10 -14.90 4.39 11.42
C ALA A 10 -16.38 4.13 11.72
N TRP A 11 -16.99 3.11 11.11
CA TRP A 11 -18.43 2.87 11.09
C TRP A 11 -18.84 1.54 11.76
N ALA A 12 -17.91 0.62 11.97
CA ALA A 12 -18.18 -0.68 12.58
C ALA A 12 -17.76 -0.68 14.06
N ALA A 13 -18.73 -0.73 14.98
CA ALA A 13 -18.46 -0.96 16.39
C ALA A 13 -18.19 -2.46 16.59
N SER A 14 -17.02 -2.84 17.08
CA SER A 14 -16.66 -4.24 17.21
C SER A 14 -15.88 -4.53 18.48
N ALA A 15 -16.14 -5.69 19.06
CA ALA A 15 -15.36 -6.26 20.15
C ALA A 15 -15.07 -7.74 19.88
N SER A 16 -13.93 -8.22 20.36
CA SER A 16 -13.47 -9.57 20.07
C SER A 16 -12.72 -10.15 21.24
N VAL A 17 -12.85 -11.47 21.42
CA VAL A 17 -11.99 -12.24 22.32
C VAL A 17 -11.11 -13.14 21.47
N PHE A 18 -9.80 -12.91 21.53
CA PHE A 18 -8.81 -13.80 20.95
C PHE A 18 -8.12 -14.60 22.04
N GLU A 19 -8.13 -15.92 21.92
CA GLU A 19 -7.46 -16.85 22.82
C GLU A 19 -6.46 -17.69 22.02
N THR A 20 -5.21 -17.70 22.46
CA THR A 20 -4.13 -18.45 21.79
C THR A 20 -3.12 -18.97 22.81
N PRO A 21 -2.54 -20.17 22.59
CA PRO A 21 -1.40 -20.65 23.36
C PRO A 21 -0.07 -19.97 22.95
N ASP A 22 0.05 -19.51 21.71
CA ASP A 22 1.27 -18.86 21.18
C ASP A 22 0.89 -17.71 20.23
N PRO A 23 1.01 -16.44 20.64
CA PRO A 23 0.67 -15.31 19.77
C PRO A 23 1.66 -15.13 18.60
N ALA A 24 2.85 -15.75 18.63
CA ALA A 24 3.83 -15.60 17.56
C ALA A 24 3.41 -16.33 16.28
N ARG A 25 2.73 -17.47 16.40
CA ARG A 25 2.42 -18.39 15.29
C ARG A 25 0.96 -18.82 15.32
N VAL A 26 0.38 -19.09 14.16
CA VAL A 26 -0.97 -19.67 14.11
C VAL A 26 -0.96 -21.07 14.71
N THR A 27 -1.99 -21.38 15.50
CA THR A 27 -2.16 -22.70 16.14
C THR A 27 -3.57 -23.25 15.93
N ASP A 28 -3.71 -24.58 15.96
CA ASP A 28 -5.02 -25.24 15.85
C ASP A 28 -5.93 -24.93 17.05
N ASP A 29 -5.35 -24.48 18.16
CA ASP A 29 -6.05 -24.10 19.39
C ASP A 29 -6.41 -22.59 19.44
N ASP A 30 -6.14 -21.84 18.36
CA ASP A 30 -6.51 -20.42 18.26
C ASP A 30 -8.04 -20.27 18.21
N HIS A 31 -8.59 -19.55 19.19
CA HIS A 31 -10.02 -19.23 19.24
C HIS A 31 -10.25 -17.74 19.07
N VAL A 32 -11.15 -17.38 18.16
CA VAL A 32 -11.51 -15.99 17.87
C VAL A 32 -13.02 -15.84 17.88
N PHE A 33 -13.53 -15.08 18.84
CA PHE A 33 -14.91 -14.59 18.87
C PHE A 33 -14.93 -13.13 18.42
N ILE A 34 -15.85 -12.76 17.53
CA ILE A 34 -16.02 -11.38 17.04
C ILE A 34 -17.50 -11.04 17.09
N GLU A 35 -17.83 -9.94 17.76
CA GLU A 35 -19.14 -9.30 17.71
C GLU A 35 -18.98 -7.94 17.02
N THR A 36 -19.83 -7.64 16.05
CA THR A 36 -19.76 -6.40 15.28
C THR A 36 -21.16 -5.86 15.01
N ASP A 37 -21.37 -4.60 15.37
CA ASP A 37 -22.55 -3.81 15.02
C ASP A 37 -22.14 -2.62 14.13
N ALA A 38 -22.55 -2.69 12.87
CA ALA A 38 -22.08 -1.81 11.82
C ALA A 38 -23.13 -0.74 11.49
N TYR A 39 -22.71 0.53 11.50
CA TYR A 39 -23.56 1.65 11.10
C TYR A 39 -23.81 1.62 9.58
N ALA A 40 -25.08 1.51 9.18
CA ALA A 40 -25.50 1.62 7.79
C ALA A 40 -26.36 2.89 7.61
N PRO A 41 -25.88 3.91 6.87
CA PRO A 41 -26.66 5.12 6.67
C PRO A 41 -27.89 4.86 5.77
N ASP A 42 -29.03 5.47 6.12
CA ASP A 42 -30.27 5.38 5.33
C ASP A 42 -30.11 5.95 3.91
N SER A 43 -29.25 6.96 3.75
CA SER A 43 -28.91 7.55 2.47
C SER A 43 -27.54 8.25 2.52
N GLY A 44 -26.87 8.39 1.37
CA GLY A 44 -25.59 9.08 1.29
C GLY A 44 -24.39 8.23 1.75
N GLY A 45 -23.37 8.88 2.29
CA GLY A 45 -22.16 8.24 2.80
C GLY A 45 -22.06 8.36 4.32
N ILE A 46 -21.01 7.80 4.91
CA ILE A 46 -20.80 7.83 6.37
C ILE A 46 -20.58 9.28 6.83
N HIS A 47 -21.46 9.78 7.70
CA HIS A 47 -21.29 11.07 8.33
C HIS A 47 -20.58 10.90 9.70
N PRO A 48 -19.45 11.58 9.97
CA PRO A 48 -18.64 11.32 11.17
C PRO A 48 -19.39 11.48 12.50
N ARG A 49 -20.36 12.40 12.54
CA ARG A 49 -21.20 12.60 13.73
C ARG A 49 -22.16 11.43 13.96
N GLU A 50 -22.80 10.95 12.90
CA GLU A 50 -23.81 9.87 12.99
C GLU A 50 -23.11 8.55 13.33
N ALA A 51 -21.93 8.31 12.73
CA ALA A 51 -21.07 7.19 13.10
C ALA A 51 -20.70 7.24 14.59
N ALA A 52 -20.32 8.40 15.12
CA ALA A 52 -19.99 8.54 16.53
C ALA A 52 -21.20 8.37 17.47
N GLU A 53 -22.38 8.84 17.07
CA GLU A 53 -23.64 8.63 17.80
C GLU A 53 -23.97 7.13 17.88
N HIS A 54 -23.90 6.40 16.76
CA HIS A 54 -24.02 4.93 16.72
C HIS A 54 -23.00 4.24 17.63
N MET A 55 -21.73 4.61 17.53
CA MET A 55 -20.65 4.03 18.36
C MET A 55 -20.91 4.19 19.86
N GLY A 56 -21.54 5.30 20.28
CA GLY A 56 -21.85 5.57 21.69
C GLY A 56 -22.80 4.53 22.30
N GLU A 57 -23.71 3.99 21.51
CA GLU A 57 -24.69 2.96 21.92
C GLU A 57 -24.17 1.54 21.65
N ALA A 58 -23.53 1.33 20.50
CA ALA A 58 -23.11 0.02 20.04
C ALA A 58 -21.85 -0.51 20.76
N ILE A 59 -20.84 0.33 21.01
CA ILE A 59 -19.57 -0.12 21.65
C ILE A 59 -19.79 -0.75 23.02
N PRO A 60 -20.57 -0.16 23.95
CA PRO A 60 -20.87 -0.82 25.23
C PRO A 60 -21.50 -2.20 25.07
N THR A 61 -22.44 -2.33 24.13
CA THR A 61 -23.18 -3.59 23.88
C THR A 61 -22.24 -4.69 23.38
N VAL A 62 -21.47 -4.42 22.31
CA VAL A 62 -20.57 -5.44 21.74
C VAL A 62 -19.45 -5.83 22.72
N VAL A 63 -18.95 -4.87 23.51
CA VAL A 63 -17.94 -5.11 24.55
C VAL A 63 -18.50 -5.98 25.68
N GLU A 64 -19.74 -5.74 26.11
CA GLU A 64 -20.41 -6.57 27.11
C GLU A 64 -20.56 -8.01 26.62
N THR A 65 -21.04 -8.21 25.38
CA THR A 65 -21.14 -9.55 24.75
C THR A 65 -19.78 -10.24 24.67
N ALA A 66 -18.72 -9.53 24.29
CA ALA A 66 -17.37 -10.09 24.24
C ALA A 66 -16.85 -10.48 25.64
N ILE A 67 -17.12 -9.67 26.67
CA ILE A 67 -16.74 -9.98 28.05
C ILE A 67 -17.51 -11.22 28.55
N GLU A 68 -18.82 -11.30 28.31
CA GLU A 68 -19.63 -12.49 28.63
C GLU A 68 -19.05 -13.75 27.99
N HIS A 69 -18.71 -13.70 26.70
CA HIS A 69 -18.03 -14.80 26.02
C HIS A 69 -16.69 -15.16 26.68
N ALA A 70 -15.88 -14.17 27.09
CA ALA A 70 -14.63 -14.42 27.81
C ALA A 70 -14.85 -15.12 29.16
N HIS A 71 -15.89 -14.74 29.91
CA HIS A 71 -16.28 -15.39 31.15
C HIS A 71 -16.70 -16.84 30.94
N GLU A 72 -17.53 -17.12 29.93
CA GLU A 72 -17.95 -18.48 29.59
C GLU A 72 -16.76 -19.37 29.22
N ARG A 73 -15.83 -18.85 28.43
CA ARG A 73 -14.58 -19.53 28.06
C ARG A 73 -13.68 -19.80 29.27
N ALA A 74 -13.54 -18.84 30.17
CA ALA A 74 -12.79 -19.00 31.41
C ALA A 74 -13.42 -20.09 32.31
N ALA A 75 -14.74 -20.13 32.42
CA ALA A 75 -15.47 -21.11 33.24
C ALA A 75 -15.46 -22.53 32.62
N GLY A 76 -15.49 -22.65 31.29
CA GLY A 76 -15.47 -23.92 30.57
C GLY A 76 -14.11 -24.63 30.50
N GLY A 77 -13.02 -23.94 30.85
CA GLY A 77 -11.63 -24.42 30.74
C GLY A 77 -11.15 -25.38 31.83
N GLY A 78 -12.03 -25.85 32.74
CA GLY A 78 -11.71 -26.89 33.72
C GLY A 78 -10.77 -26.48 34.87
N ALA A 79 -10.37 -25.21 34.97
CA ALA A 79 -9.59 -24.70 36.09
C ALA A 79 -10.49 -23.94 37.09
N ASN A 80 -10.50 -24.44 38.32
CA ASN A 80 -11.04 -23.85 39.55
C ASN A 80 -12.55 -23.98 39.84
N ALA A 81 -12.98 -25.23 40.04
CA ALA A 81 -13.86 -25.52 41.16
C ALA A 81 -13.08 -25.34 42.50
N GLY A 82 -12.86 -24.09 42.94
CA GLY A 82 -12.38 -23.83 44.31
C GLY A 82 -11.34 -22.73 44.58
N GLY A 83 -11.07 -21.80 43.66
CA GLY A 83 -10.15 -20.67 43.91
C GLY A 83 -10.62 -19.39 43.21
N GLU A 84 -10.26 -18.22 43.76
CA GLU A 84 -10.60 -16.91 43.20
C GLU A 84 -10.35 -16.88 41.68
N SER A 85 -11.43 -16.77 40.90
CA SER A 85 -11.32 -16.67 39.44
C SER A 85 -10.59 -15.38 39.12
N GLY A 86 -9.41 -15.49 38.50
CA GLY A 86 -8.72 -14.34 37.92
C GLY A 86 -9.60 -13.60 36.89
N PRO A 87 -9.12 -12.46 36.35
CA PRO A 87 -9.86 -11.74 35.33
C PRO A 87 -10.13 -12.66 34.12
N PRO A 88 -11.28 -12.49 33.43
CA PRO A 88 -11.64 -13.33 32.29
C PRO A 88 -10.68 -13.16 31.10
N ILE A 89 -9.89 -12.08 31.10
CA ILE A 89 -8.96 -11.66 30.05
C ILE A 89 -7.63 -11.26 30.69
N ASP A 90 -6.55 -11.33 29.92
CA ASP A 90 -5.20 -10.98 30.36
C ASP A 90 -4.82 -9.52 30.02
N ALA A 91 -5.40 -8.94 28.97
CA ALA A 91 -5.21 -7.55 28.57
C ALA A 91 -6.36 -7.05 27.67
N VAL A 92 -6.45 -5.73 27.53
CA VAL A 92 -7.37 -5.05 26.59
C VAL A 92 -6.56 -4.37 25.49
N ALA A 93 -6.79 -4.76 24.24
CA ALA A 93 -6.26 -4.11 23.06
C ALA A 93 -7.32 -3.23 22.41
N PHE A 94 -6.96 -2.04 21.94
CA PHE A 94 -7.90 -1.16 21.25
C PHE A 94 -7.26 -0.47 20.05
N ALA A 95 -8.09 -0.18 19.05
CA ALA A 95 -7.68 0.61 17.91
C ALA A 95 -7.37 2.05 18.35
N ARG A 96 -6.07 2.39 18.41
CA ARG A 96 -5.59 3.72 18.78
C ARG A 96 -5.67 4.71 17.62
N GLY A 97 -5.58 4.19 16.41
CA GLY A 97 -5.62 4.93 15.14
C GLY A 97 -5.00 4.16 13.98
N PRO A 98 -5.03 4.71 12.76
CA PRO A 98 -5.69 5.97 12.39
C PRO A 98 -7.22 5.81 12.32
N GLY A 99 -7.98 6.91 12.26
CA GLY A 99 -9.45 6.85 12.19
C GLY A 99 -10.18 8.13 12.56
N LEU A 100 -11.51 8.08 12.55
CA LEU A 100 -12.39 9.19 12.93
C LEU A 100 -12.22 9.52 14.43
N GLY A 101 -11.61 10.66 14.73
CA GLY A 101 -11.34 11.11 16.11
C GLY A 101 -12.55 11.03 17.07
N PRO A 102 -13.79 11.39 16.67
CA PRO A 102 -14.98 11.15 17.49
C PRO A 102 -15.21 9.68 17.88
N CYS A 103 -15.10 8.76 16.92
CA CYS A 103 -15.30 7.32 17.16
C CYS A 103 -14.15 6.73 18.00
N LEU A 104 -12.90 7.08 17.66
CA LEU A 104 -11.70 6.66 18.40
C LEU A 104 -11.77 7.02 19.89
N ARG A 105 -12.32 8.20 20.23
CA ARG A 105 -12.48 8.61 21.63
C ARG A 105 -13.44 7.70 22.40
N ILE A 106 -14.51 7.22 21.77
CA ILE A 106 -15.47 6.30 22.37
C ILE A 106 -14.79 4.94 22.63
N VAL A 107 -14.13 4.39 21.60
CA VAL A 107 -13.37 3.14 21.68
C VAL A 107 -12.32 3.18 22.79
N ALA A 108 -11.47 4.21 22.80
CA ALA A 108 -10.42 4.35 23.80
C ALA A 108 -11.00 4.51 25.22
N THR A 109 -12.15 5.16 25.36
CA THR A 109 -12.82 5.31 26.68
C THR A 109 -13.35 3.98 27.18
N ALA A 110 -14.01 3.20 26.32
CA ALA A 110 -14.46 1.85 26.67
C ALA A 110 -13.27 0.94 27.05
N ALA A 111 -12.20 0.96 26.25
CA ALA A 111 -11.00 0.16 26.51
C ALA A 111 -10.36 0.46 27.87
N ARG A 112 -10.19 1.76 28.19
CA ARG A 112 -9.68 2.21 29.49
C ARG A 112 -10.58 1.77 30.64
N ALA A 113 -11.90 1.92 30.50
CA ALA A 113 -12.85 1.52 31.54
C ALA A 113 -12.80 0.00 31.81
N VAL A 114 -12.69 -0.83 30.77
CA VAL A 114 -12.58 -2.28 30.91
C VAL A 114 -11.23 -2.68 31.52
N ALA A 115 -10.13 -2.09 31.05
CA ALA A 115 -8.79 -2.34 31.61
C ALA A 115 -8.75 -2.02 33.12
N GLN A 116 -9.32 -0.89 33.54
CA GLN A 116 -9.43 -0.51 34.95
C GLN A 116 -10.35 -1.43 35.75
N ARG A 117 -11.48 -1.85 35.17
CA ARG A 117 -12.44 -2.74 35.84
C ARG A 117 -11.82 -4.08 36.22
N PHE A 118 -11.00 -4.64 35.32
CA PHE A 118 -10.39 -5.96 35.52
C PHE A 118 -8.94 -5.89 36.03
N ASP A 119 -8.39 -4.70 36.21
CA ASP A 119 -6.98 -4.45 36.59
C ASP A 119 -6.00 -5.18 35.67
N VAL A 120 -6.20 -5.01 34.35
CA VAL A 120 -5.38 -5.64 33.31
C VAL A 120 -4.70 -4.60 32.42
N PRO A 121 -3.53 -4.92 31.81
CA PRO A 121 -2.82 -4.00 30.93
C PRO A 121 -3.63 -3.58 29.70
N LEU A 122 -3.32 -2.38 29.21
CA LEU A 122 -3.89 -1.79 28.00
C LEU A 122 -2.86 -1.81 26.86
N VAL A 123 -3.29 -2.13 25.64
CA VAL A 123 -2.45 -2.17 24.44
C VAL A 123 -3.06 -1.27 23.36
N GLY A 124 -2.31 -0.27 22.92
CA GLY A 124 -2.74 0.66 21.87
C GLY A 124 -2.29 0.19 20.48
N VAL A 125 -3.23 -0.32 19.69
CA VAL A 125 -2.95 -0.98 18.43
C VAL A 125 -3.12 -0.02 17.24
N ASN A 126 -2.18 -0.08 16.29
CA ASN A 126 -2.36 0.58 14.99
C ASN A 126 -3.27 -0.27 14.10
N HIS A 127 -4.37 0.33 13.65
CA HIS A 127 -5.42 -0.32 12.86
C HIS A 127 -4.91 -0.85 11.51
N MET A 128 -4.05 -0.09 10.81
CA MET A 128 -3.51 -0.51 9.52
C MET A 128 -2.53 -1.68 9.66
N VAL A 129 -1.73 -1.69 10.73
CA VAL A 129 -0.84 -2.82 11.05
C VAL A 129 -1.65 -4.03 11.52
N ALA A 130 -2.80 -3.86 12.16
CA ALA A 130 -3.68 -4.96 12.54
C ALA A 130 -4.22 -5.73 11.32
N HIS A 131 -4.70 -5.02 10.30
CA HIS A 131 -5.12 -5.60 9.01
C HIS A 131 -4.01 -6.43 8.36
N LEU A 132 -2.76 -5.97 8.47
CA LEU A 132 -1.60 -6.68 7.96
C LEU A 132 -1.30 -7.94 8.78
N GLU A 133 -1.18 -7.79 10.10
CA GLU A 133 -0.73 -8.85 11.00
C GLU A 133 -1.72 -10.00 11.11
N VAL A 134 -3.03 -9.75 10.96
CA VAL A 134 -4.01 -10.84 10.87
C VAL A 134 -3.73 -11.74 9.67
N GLY A 135 -3.45 -11.17 8.50
CA GLY A 135 -3.16 -11.96 7.31
C GLY A 135 -1.80 -12.64 7.33
N ARG A 136 -0.78 -11.97 7.89
CA ARG A 136 0.53 -12.60 8.12
C ARG A 136 0.44 -13.75 9.11
N HIS A 137 -0.22 -13.56 10.25
CA HIS A 137 -0.36 -14.59 11.27
C HIS A 137 -1.11 -15.81 10.71
N ARG A 138 -2.22 -15.58 9.99
CA ARG A 138 -3.05 -16.67 9.43
C ARG A 138 -2.42 -17.41 8.25
N SER A 139 -1.59 -16.73 7.46
CA SER A 139 -0.84 -17.38 6.37
C SER A 139 0.36 -18.19 6.87
N GLY A 140 0.89 -17.83 8.04
CA GLY A 140 2.18 -18.36 8.51
C GLY A 140 3.37 -17.82 7.71
N PHE A 141 3.19 -16.74 6.95
CA PHE A 141 4.27 -16.09 6.21
C PHE A 141 5.22 -15.36 7.16
N ASP A 142 6.50 -15.38 6.79
CA ASP A 142 7.54 -14.78 7.61
C ASP A 142 7.58 -13.28 7.33
N SER A 143 7.93 -12.87 6.11
CA SER A 143 8.10 -11.45 5.74
C SER A 143 7.38 -11.11 4.43
N PRO A 144 6.04 -11.14 4.42
CA PRO A 144 5.29 -10.80 3.21
C PRO A 144 5.33 -9.30 2.91
N VAL A 145 5.17 -8.98 1.63
CA VAL A 145 4.63 -7.68 1.21
C VAL A 145 3.13 -7.70 1.48
N CYS A 146 2.57 -6.56 1.88
CA CYS A 146 1.17 -6.50 2.27
C CYS A 146 0.45 -5.37 1.54
N LEU A 147 -0.56 -5.73 0.76
CA LEU A 147 -1.50 -4.78 0.18
C LEU A 147 -2.66 -4.61 1.15
N ASN A 148 -2.80 -3.41 1.72
CA ASN A 148 -3.98 -3.04 2.48
C ASN A 148 -4.84 -2.10 1.63
N ALA A 149 -5.99 -2.57 1.15
CA ALA A 149 -6.93 -1.78 0.34
C ALA A 149 -8.23 -1.53 1.13
N SER A 150 -8.41 -0.31 1.62
CA SER A 150 -9.55 0.07 2.45
C SER A 150 -10.42 1.16 1.79
N GLY A 151 -11.47 1.58 2.50
CA GLY A 151 -12.30 2.71 2.08
C GLY A 151 -11.52 4.02 2.06
N ALA A 152 -10.73 4.27 3.10
CA ALA A 152 -10.04 5.54 3.29
C ALA A 152 -8.72 5.62 2.53
N ASN A 153 -7.94 4.53 2.52
CA ASN A 153 -6.57 4.49 2.00
C ASN A 153 -6.29 3.17 1.28
N ALA A 154 -5.23 3.16 0.48
CA ALA A 154 -4.60 1.92 0.06
C ALA A 154 -3.08 2.06 0.23
N HIS A 155 -2.45 1.07 0.87
CA HIS A 155 -1.01 1.05 1.12
C HIS A 155 -0.42 -0.29 0.69
N ILE A 156 0.80 -0.24 0.20
CA ILE A 156 1.69 -1.38 0.07
C ILE A 156 2.74 -1.27 1.16
N LEU A 157 2.79 -2.27 2.04
CA LEU A 157 3.66 -2.27 3.22
C LEU A 157 4.69 -3.41 3.13
N GLY A 158 5.89 -3.17 3.65
CA GLY A 158 6.92 -4.20 3.83
C GLY A 158 7.66 -4.03 5.15
N TYR A 159 7.97 -5.13 5.85
CA TYR A 159 8.67 -5.08 7.13
C TYR A 159 10.19 -4.95 6.96
N ARG A 160 10.78 -3.92 7.58
CA ARG A 160 12.22 -3.64 7.50
C ARG A 160 12.72 -2.83 8.69
N ASN A 161 13.86 -3.24 9.25
CA ASN A 161 14.56 -2.53 10.33
C ASN A 161 13.65 -2.20 11.52
N GLY A 162 12.86 -3.17 11.99
CA GLY A 162 12.02 -2.98 13.17
C GLY A 162 10.72 -2.20 12.92
N ARG A 163 10.38 -1.88 11.66
CA ARG A 163 9.18 -1.10 11.30
C ARG A 163 8.53 -1.62 10.02
N TYR A 164 7.22 -1.40 9.88
CA TYR A 164 6.56 -1.51 8.58
C TYR A 164 6.85 -0.24 7.78
N ARG A 165 7.28 -0.36 6.53
CA ARG A 165 7.55 0.76 5.63
C ARG A 165 6.48 0.83 4.57
N VAL A 166 5.99 2.04 4.29
CA VAL A 166 5.13 2.31 3.12
C VAL A 166 6.02 2.24 1.89
N LEU A 167 5.77 1.23 1.05
CA LEU A 167 6.43 1.04 -0.25
C LEU A 167 5.69 1.75 -1.37
N GLY A 168 4.40 2.01 -1.19
CA GLY A 168 3.53 2.74 -2.12
C GLY A 168 2.17 3.02 -1.49
N GLU A 169 1.54 4.13 -1.87
CA GLU A 169 0.26 4.57 -1.29
C GLU A 169 -0.67 5.27 -2.29
N THR A 170 -1.92 5.48 -1.89
CA THR A 170 -2.84 6.32 -2.66
C THR A 170 -2.47 7.79 -2.49
N MET A 171 -2.35 8.54 -3.59
CA MET A 171 -1.99 9.96 -3.56
C MET A 171 -3.16 10.86 -3.18
N ASP A 172 -4.41 10.39 -3.33
CA ASP A 172 -5.59 11.23 -3.24
C ASP A 172 -6.71 10.68 -2.35
N THR A 173 -7.39 9.61 -2.77
CA THR A 173 -8.56 9.06 -2.11
C THR A 173 -8.44 7.54 -2.06
N GLY A 174 -8.90 6.90 -0.98
CA GLY A 174 -8.96 5.45 -0.93
C GLY A 174 -9.87 4.85 -2.00
N VAL A 175 -9.59 3.59 -2.33
CA VAL A 175 -10.30 2.84 -3.37
C VAL A 175 -11.79 2.74 -3.06
N GLY A 176 -12.14 2.36 -1.83
CA GLY A 176 -13.56 2.25 -1.45
C GLY A 176 -14.27 3.61 -1.46
N ASN A 177 -13.59 4.70 -1.09
CA ASN A 177 -14.14 6.05 -1.21
C ASN A 177 -14.37 6.49 -2.66
N ALA A 178 -13.47 6.13 -3.58
CA ALA A 178 -13.66 6.39 -5.02
C ALA A 178 -14.91 5.65 -5.54
N ILE A 179 -15.05 4.37 -5.19
CA ILE A 179 -16.21 3.55 -5.53
C ILE A 179 -17.49 4.13 -4.92
N ASP A 180 -17.48 4.46 -3.62
CA ASP A 180 -18.65 5.02 -2.93
C ASP A 180 -19.03 6.42 -3.43
N LYS A 181 -18.07 7.21 -3.94
CA LYS A 181 -18.36 8.48 -4.61
C LYS A 181 -19.04 8.27 -5.97
N PHE A 182 -18.68 7.21 -6.69
CA PHE A 182 -19.31 6.85 -7.96
C PHE A 182 -20.72 6.30 -7.74
N THR A 183 -20.89 5.32 -6.84
CA THR A 183 -22.21 4.71 -6.59
C THR A 183 -23.23 5.72 -6.07
N ARG A 184 -22.81 6.68 -5.24
CA ARG A 184 -23.68 7.80 -4.83
C ARG A 184 -24.11 8.70 -5.98
N HIS A 185 -23.24 8.92 -6.97
CA HIS A 185 -23.58 9.74 -8.16
C HIS A 185 -24.71 9.11 -8.96
N ILE A 186 -24.73 7.78 -9.07
CA ILE A 186 -25.79 7.02 -9.75
C ILE A 186 -26.97 6.65 -8.84
N GLY A 187 -27.03 7.22 -7.63
CA GLY A 187 -28.17 7.09 -6.71
C GLY A 187 -28.20 5.80 -5.86
N TRP A 188 -27.09 5.06 -5.76
CA TRP A 188 -27.02 3.88 -4.89
C TRP A 188 -26.59 4.26 -3.46
N SER A 189 -27.14 3.55 -2.47
CA SER A 189 -26.73 3.64 -1.06
C SER A 189 -25.39 2.96 -0.78
N HIS A 190 -24.74 3.31 0.32
CA HIS A 190 -23.59 2.57 0.87
C HIS A 190 -24.02 1.16 1.37
N PRO A 191 -23.18 0.12 1.29
CA PRO A 191 -21.85 0.07 0.67
C PRO A 191 -21.88 -0.06 -0.85
N GLY A 192 -21.01 0.67 -1.55
CA GLY A 192 -20.93 0.68 -3.01
C GLY A 192 -20.15 -0.49 -3.61
N GLY A 193 -19.09 -0.96 -2.93
CA GLY A 193 -18.21 -2.04 -3.41
C GLY A 193 -18.94 -3.29 -3.93
N PRO A 194 -19.77 -3.95 -3.11
CA PRO A 194 -20.51 -5.15 -3.54
C PRO A 194 -21.46 -4.91 -4.72
N LYS A 195 -21.99 -3.69 -4.85
CA LYS A 195 -22.90 -3.34 -5.97
C LYS A 195 -22.12 -3.17 -7.26
N VAL A 196 -20.99 -2.47 -7.23
CA VAL A 196 -20.09 -2.37 -8.40
C VAL A 196 -19.63 -3.74 -8.83
N GLU A 197 -19.22 -4.61 -7.90
CA GLU A 197 -18.83 -5.99 -8.22
C GLU A 197 -19.96 -6.77 -8.89
N GLN A 198 -21.20 -6.63 -8.41
CA GLN A 198 -22.35 -7.31 -9.00
C GLN A 198 -22.59 -6.85 -10.45
N HIS A 199 -22.62 -5.53 -10.67
CA HIS A 199 -22.86 -4.95 -12.00
C HIS A 199 -21.70 -5.18 -12.97
N ALA A 200 -20.46 -5.23 -12.47
CA ALA A 200 -19.28 -5.53 -13.28
C ALA A 200 -19.31 -6.94 -13.88
N ARG A 201 -20.05 -7.90 -13.31
CA ARG A 201 -20.11 -9.27 -13.85
C ARG A 201 -20.77 -9.35 -15.22
N ASP A 202 -21.73 -8.47 -15.48
CA ASP A 202 -22.55 -8.47 -16.69
C ASP A 202 -22.12 -7.38 -17.70
N GLY A 203 -21.17 -6.51 -17.33
CA GLY A 203 -20.70 -5.40 -18.16
C GLY A 203 -19.57 -5.76 -19.12
N GLU A 204 -19.49 -5.03 -20.23
CA GLU A 204 -18.34 -5.03 -21.15
C GLU A 204 -17.25 -4.08 -20.65
N TYR A 205 -15.98 -4.35 -20.99
CA TYR A 205 -14.88 -3.50 -20.50
C TYR A 205 -14.95 -2.10 -21.10
N HIS A 206 -15.22 -1.10 -20.25
CA HIS A 206 -15.08 0.31 -20.59
C HIS A 206 -13.70 0.85 -20.19
N GLU A 207 -13.09 1.61 -21.10
CA GLU A 207 -11.77 2.18 -20.90
C GLU A 207 -11.81 3.35 -19.91
N LEU A 208 -10.99 3.28 -18.86
CA LEU A 208 -10.80 4.37 -17.89
C LEU A 208 -9.31 4.76 -17.79
N PRO A 209 -9.01 5.95 -17.25
CA PRO A 209 -7.63 6.40 -17.02
C PRO A 209 -6.84 5.43 -16.12
N TYR A 210 -5.59 5.16 -16.45
CA TYR A 210 -4.70 4.30 -15.66
C TYR A 210 -3.55 5.14 -15.09
N VAL A 211 -3.57 5.39 -13.77
CA VAL A 211 -2.68 6.38 -13.14
C VAL A 211 -1.82 5.74 -12.04
N VAL A 212 -0.66 5.23 -12.43
CA VAL A 212 0.39 4.71 -11.53
C VAL A 212 1.65 5.58 -11.72
N LYS A 213 2.20 6.10 -10.62
CA LYS A 213 3.42 6.92 -10.60
C LYS A 213 4.41 6.26 -9.63
N GLY A 214 5.50 5.68 -10.15
CA GLY A 214 6.43 4.87 -9.35
C GLY A 214 5.73 3.69 -8.65
N MET A 215 5.53 3.84 -7.34
CA MET A 215 4.82 2.90 -6.46
C MET A 215 3.46 3.44 -5.97
N ASP A 216 3.08 4.64 -6.36
CA ASP A 216 1.87 5.31 -5.90
C ASP A 216 0.79 5.30 -6.99
N PHE A 217 -0.47 5.47 -6.56
CA PHE A 217 -1.63 5.45 -7.46
C PHE A 217 -2.64 6.54 -7.11
N SER A 218 -3.43 6.98 -8.09
CA SER A 218 -4.51 7.95 -7.91
C SER A 218 -5.82 7.41 -8.46
N PHE A 219 -6.91 7.60 -7.70
CA PHE A 219 -8.24 7.11 -8.08
C PHE A 219 -9.24 8.23 -8.39
N SER A 220 -8.91 9.50 -8.13
CA SER A 220 -9.85 10.62 -8.39
C SER A 220 -10.12 10.81 -9.87
N GLY A 221 -9.10 10.67 -10.73
CA GLY A 221 -9.27 10.76 -12.19
C GLY A 221 -10.19 9.66 -12.73
N ILE A 222 -10.06 8.44 -12.20
CA ILE A 222 -10.92 7.30 -12.55
C ILE A 222 -12.37 7.56 -12.14
N MET A 223 -12.57 8.02 -10.90
CA MET A 223 -13.90 8.32 -10.38
C MET A 223 -14.61 9.41 -11.20
N SER A 224 -13.89 10.47 -11.57
CA SER A 224 -14.45 11.55 -12.42
C SER A 224 -14.77 11.05 -13.83
N ALA A 225 -13.88 10.27 -14.45
CA ALA A 225 -14.11 9.69 -15.77
C ALA A 225 -15.29 8.71 -15.77
N ALA A 226 -15.43 7.88 -14.73
CA ALA A 226 -16.54 6.95 -14.59
C ALA A 226 -17.90 7.66 -14.48
N LYS A 227 -17.97 8.77 -13.72
CA LYS A 227 -19.19 9.59 -13.63
C LYS A 227 -19.54 10.20 -14.98
N GLN A 228 -18.56 10.79 -15.65
CA GLN A 228 -18.76 11.38 -16.97
C GLN A 228 -19.22 10.34 -17.99
N ALA A 229 -18.65 9.13 -17.97
CA ALA A 229 -19.05 8.05 -18.88
C ALA A 229 -20.54 7.67 -18.70
N VAL A 230 -21.02 7.57 -17.46
CA VAL A 230 -22.46 7.33 -17.19
C VAL A 230 -23.32 8.50 -17.67
N ASP A 231 -22.89 9.74 -17.40
CA ASP A 231 -23.60 10.95 -17.84
C ASP A 231 -23.66 11.07 -19.38
N ASP A 232 -22.64 10.54 -20.08
CA ASP A 232 -22.57 10.44 -21.54
C ASP A 232 -23.35 9.25 -22.12
N GLY A 233 -23.98 8.43 -21.27
CA GLY A 233 -24.87 7.34 -21.66
C GLY A 233 -24.19 5.96 -21.82
N VAL A 234 -22.97 5.79 -21.34
CA VAL A 234 -22.34 4.46 -21.24
C VAL A 234 -23.12 3.62 -20.22
N PRO A 235 -23.44 2.34 -20.52
CA PRO A 235 -24.12 1.47 -19.57
C PRO A 235 -23.38 1.39 -18.22
N VAL A 236 -24.14 1.45 -17.12
CA VAL A 236 -23.57 1.41 -15.76
C VAL A 236 -22.79 0.13 -15.52
N ASP A 237 -23.22 -1.00 -16.09
CA ASP A 237 -22.55 -2.29 -15.98
C ASP A 237 -21.15 -2.23 -16.61
N ASP A 238 -21.02 -1.61 -17.78
CA ASP A 238 -19.75 -1.43 -18.49
C ASP A 238 -18.80 -0.51 -17.74
N VAL A 239 -19.33 0.59 -17.16
CA VAL A 239 -18.54 1.49 -16.31
C VAL A 239 -18.09 0.77 -15.03
N CYS A 240 -18.95 -0.03 -14.40
CA CYS A 240 -18.58 -0.87 -13.26
C CYS A 240 -17.47 -1.85 -13.62
N ARG A 241 -17.57 -2.52 -14.79
CA ARG A 241 -16.53 -3.42 -15.31
C ARG A 241 -15.22 -2.68 -15.56
N GLY A 242 -15.28 -1.52 -16.20
CA GLY A 242 -14.14 -0.65 -16.47
C GLY A 242 -13.44 -0.21 -15.18
N MET A 243 -14.21 0.22 -14.16
CA MET A 243 -13.68 0.60 -12.85
C MET A 243 -13.01 -0.58 -12.15
N GLU A 244 -13.69 -1.73 -12.08
CA GLU A 244 -13.20 -2.93 -11.42
C GLU A 244 -11.85 -3.39 -12.02
N GLU A 245 -11.81 -3.55 -13.35
CA GLU A 245 -10.61 -4.00 -14.05
C GLU A 245 -9.46 -2.99 -13.96
N THR A 246 -9.76 -1.69 -14.06
CA THR A 246 -8.72 -0.64 -14.05
C THR A 246 -8.12 -0.46 -12.66
N ILE A 247 -8.96 -0.29 -11.63
CA ILE A 247 -8.51 -0.08 -10.24
C ILE A 247 -7.73 -1.28 -9.73
N PHE A 248 -8.24 -2.50 -9.92
CA PHE A 248 -7.58 -3.69 -9.38
C PHE A 248 -6.33 -4.08 -10.16
N ALA A 249 -6.27 -3.79 -11.47
CA ALA A 249 -5.02 -3.91 -12.22
C ALA A 249 -3.94 -2.93 -11.72
N MET A 250 -4.31 -1.73 -11.25
CA MET A 250 -3.36 -0.79 -10.63
C MET A 250 -2.83 -1.31 -9.30
N LEU A 251 -3.72 -1.76 -8.40
CA LEU A 251 -3.32 -2.35 -7.11
C LEU A 251 -2.43 -3.59 -7.31
N THR A 252 -2.76 -4.42 -8.30
CA THR A 252 -2.01 -5.63 -8.62
C THR A 252 -0.64 -5.29 -9.23
N GLU A 253 -0.57 -4.31 -10.15
CA GLU A 253 0.71 -3.85 -10.72
C GLU A 253 1.65 -3.32 -9.63
N VAL A 254 1.16 -2.48 -8.71
CA VAL A 254 2.01 -1.94 -7.65
C VAL A 254 2.41 -3.03 -6.65
N SER A 255 1.53 -3.99 -6.36
CA SER A 255 1.91 -5.17 -5.55
C SER A 255 3.02 -5.98 -6.22
N GLU A 256 2.96 -6.21 -7.53
CA GLU A 256 4.00 -6.89 -8.31
C GLU A 256 5.33 -6.12 -8.30
N ARG A 257 5.26 -4.78 -8.40
CA ARG A 257 6.42 -3.88 -8.28
C ARG A 257 7.06 -3.98 -6.90
N ALA A 258 6.27 -3.99 -5.83
CA ALA A 258 6.78 -4.12 -4.47
C ALA A 258 7.49 -5.46 -4.25
N LEU A 259 6.89 -6.57 -4.68
CA LEU A 259 7.53 -7.89 -4.63
C LEU A 259 8.85 -7.91 -5.42
N SER A 260 8.91 -7.23 -6.57
CA SER A 260 10.15 -7.10 -7.37
C SER A 260 11.20 -6.21 -6.71
N LEU A 261 10.77 -5.16 -6.03
CA LEU A 261 11.65 -4.23 -5.34
C LEU A 261 12.30 -4.90 -4.13
N THR A 262 11.51 -5.60 -3.30
CA THR A 262 12.01 -6.24 -2.08
C THR A 262 12.70 -7.58 -2.35
N GLY A 263 12.29 -8.27 -3.42
CA GLY A 263 12.68 -9.66 -3.66
C GLY A 263 11.83 -10.68 -2.88
N ALA A 264 10.80 -10.22 -2.17
CA ALA A 264 9.88 -11.10 -1.46
C ALA A 264 9.03 -11.94 -2.42
N ASP A 265 8.69 -13.13 -1.97
CA ASP A 265 7.88 -14.13 -2.67
C ASP A 265 6.57 -14.43 -1.93
N GLU A 266 6.15 -13.56 -1.01
CA GLU A 266 4.94 -13.71 -0.20
C GLU A 266 4.13 -12.40 -0.22
N LEU A 267 2.84 -12.50 -0.55
CA LEU A 267 1.89 -11.39 -0.59
C LEU A 267 0.68 -11.68 0.29
N VAL A 268 0.34 -10.73 1.16
CA VAL A 268 -0.88 -10.76 1.98
C VAL A 268 -1.81 -9.62 1.60
N LEU A 269 -3.11 -9.92 1.52
CA LEU A 269 -4.17 -8.93 1.32
C LEU A 269 -4.84 -8.57 2.65
N GLY A 270 -5.06 -7.26 2.87
CA GLY A 270 -5.84 -6.71 3.97
C GLY A 270 -6.79 -5.61 3.49
N GLY A 271 -7.70 -5.18 4.38
CA GLY A 271 -8.64 -4.10 4.12
C GLY A 271 -9.92 -4.53 3.38
N GLY A 272 -11.00 -3.76 3.59
CA GLY A 272 -12.35 -4.15 3.19
C GLY A 272 -12.58 -4.26 1.69
N VAL A 273 -11.80 -3.55 0.86
CA VAL A 273 -11.86 -3.68 -0.61
C VAL A 273 -11.31 -5.06 -1.03
N GLY A 274 -10.43 -5.65 -0.22
CA GLY A 274 -9.88 -6.98 -0.43
C GLY A 274 -10.93 -8.10 -0.46
N GLN A 275 -12.17 -7.84 -0.05
CA GLN A 275 -13.27 -8.82 -0.14
C GLN A 275 -13.77 -9.05 -1.57
N ASN A 276 -13.43 -8.18 -2.51
CA ASN A 276 -13.86 -8.32 -3.89
C ASN A 276 -13.20 -9.54 -4.56
N ASP A 277 -14.01 -10.42 -5.16
CA ASP A 277 -13.54 -11.66 -5.74
C ASP A 277 -12.61 -11.43 -6.94
N ARG A 278 -12.83 -10.36 -7.72
CA ARG A 278 -11.98 -10.01 -8.86
C ARG A 278 -10.60 -9.56 -8.42
N LEU A 279 -10.49 -8.72 -7.39
CA LEU A 279 -9.20 -8.30 -6.83
C LEU A 279 -8.41 -9.51 -6.31
N GLN A 280 -9.04 -10.40 -5.53
CA GLN A 280 -8.37 -11.60 -5.01
C GLN A 280 -7.85 -12.49 -6.15
N ARG A 281 -8.64 -12.69 -7.21
CA ARG A 281 -8.19 -13.45 -8.39
C ARG A 281 -7.02 -12.80 -9.10
N MET A 282 -7.05 -11.48 -9.34
CA MET A 282 -5.96 -10.78 -10.00
C MET A 282 -4.64 -10.91 -9.23
N LEU A 283 -4.68 -10.73 -7.91
CA LEU A 283 -3.50 -10.87 -7.05
C LEU A 283 -2.98 -12.32 -7.02
N GLY A 284 -3.89 -13.30 -6.97
CA GLY A 284 -3.55 -14.72 -7.04
C GLY A 284 -2.88 -15.10 -8.36
N GLU A 285 -3.45 -14.69 -9.50
CA GLU A 285 -2.89 -14.93 -10.84
C GLU A 285 -1.52 -14.25 -11.01
N MET A 286 -1.35 -13.02 -10.51
CA MET A 286 -0.07 -12.32 -10.51
C MET A 286 0.99 -13.06 -9.70
N CYS A 287 0.64 -13.52 -8.49
CA CYS A 287 1.56 -14.27 -7.65
C CYS A 287 1.94 -15.60 -8.29
N GLU A 288 0.98 -16.34 -8.88
CA GLU A 288 1.24 -17.58 -9.61
C GLU A 288 2.18 -17.34 -10.80
N GLN A 289 1.94 -16.31 -11.62
CA GLN A 289 2.79 -15.96 -12.76
C GLN A 289 4.23 -15.64 -12.34
N ARG A 290 4.42 -15.07 -11.15
CA ARG A 290 5.73 -14.71 -10.59
C ARG A 290 6.41 -15.84 -9.82
N GLY A 291 5.66 -16.86 -9.39
CA GLY A 291 6.15 -17.87 -8.44
C GLY A 291 6.17 -17.38 -6.99
N ALA A 292 5.33 -16.41 -6.64
CA ALA A 292 5.08 -15.97 -5.27
C ALA A 292 3.85 -16.67 -4.66
N LYS A 293 3.77 -16.69 -3.33
CA LYS A 293 2.60 -17.16 -2.57
C LYS A 293 1.68 -15.98 -2.28
N PHE A 294 0.37 -16.24 -2.33
CA PHE A 294 -0.66 -15.27 -2.02
C PHE A 294 -1.54 -15.77 -0.87
N TYR A 295 -1.92 -14.87 0.04
CA TYR A 295 -2.91 -15.16 1.07
C TYR A 295 -3.89 -14.00 1.25
N ALA A 296 -5.19 -14.31 1.09
CA ALA A 296 -6.29 -13.46 1.51
C ALA A 296 -6.95 -14.09 2.75
N PRO A 297 -7.03 -13.36 3.88
CA PRO A 297 -7.79 -13.81 5.05
C PRO A 297 -9.27 -14.04 4.73
N GLU A 298 -9.95 -14.77 5.61
CA GLU A 298 -11.41 -14.89 5.56
C GLU A 298 -12.07 -13.50 5.52
N ASN A 299 -13.19 -13.37 4.81
CA ASN A 299 -13.91 -12.09 4.65
C ASN A 299 -14.24 -11.37 5.97
N ARG A 300 -14.42 -12.10 7.08
CA ARG A 300 -14.63 -11.53 8.42
C ARG A 300 -13.42 -10.78 8.98
N PHE A 301 -12.21 -11.08 8.52
CA PHE A 301 -10.97 -10.42 8.91
C PHE A 301 -10.54 -9.29 7.97
N LEU A 302 -11.08 -9.27 6.74
CA LEU A 302 -10.80 -8.21 5.76
C LEU A 302 -11.56 -6.91 6.05
N ARG A 303 -12.75 -6.99 6.66
CA ARG A 303 -13.47 -5.80 7.15
C ARG A 303 -12.89 -5.31 8.47
N ASP A 304 -13.21 -4.08 8.85
CA ASP A 304 -12.90 -3.58 10.18
C ASP A 304 -13.57 -4.47 11.23
N ASN A 305 -12.76 -5.08 12.09
CA ASN A 305 -13.19 -6.03 13.11
C ASN A 305 -12.25 -5.96 14.32
N ALA A 306 -12.75 -6.28 15.50
CA ALA A 306 -11.90 -6.30 16.69
C ALA A 306 -10.99 -7.53 16.78
N GLY A 307 -11.19 -8.56 15.94
CA GLY A 307 -10.36 -9.76 15.91
C GLY A 307 -8.92 -9.45 15.52
N MET A 308 -8.71 -8.63 14.49
CA MET A 308 -7.37 -8.17 14.10
C MET A 308 -6.70 -7.33 15.21
N ILE A 309 -7.47 -6.51 15.93
CA ILE A 309 -6.98 -5.73 17.06
C ILE A 309 -6.57 -6.62 18.22
N ALA A 310 -7.38 -7.63 18.56
CA ALA A 310 -7.07 -8.61 19.60
C ALA A 310 -5.84 -9.46 19.25
N MET A 311 -5.69 -9.90 17.99
CA MET A 311 -4.55 -10.69 17.53
C MET A 311 -3.23 -9.92 17.58
N LEU A 312 -3.22 -8.69 17.04
CA LEU A 312 -2.03 -7.85 17.14
C LEU A 312 -1.77 -7.45 18.61
N GLY A 313 -2.82 -7.17 19.35
CA GLY A 313 -2.76 -6.92 20.79
C GLY A 313 -2.10 -8.05 21.57
N ALA A 314 -2.38 -9.31 21.23
CA ALA A 314 -1.73 -10.48 21.84
C ALA A 314 -0.23 -10.53 21.58
N LYS A 315 0.20 -10.21 20.36
CA LYS A 315 1.63 -10.16 19.99
C LYS A 315 2.35 -9.05 20.76
N MET A 316 1.77 -7.85 20.77
CA MET A 316 2.30 -6.69 21.49
C MET A 316 2.37 -6.95 23.00
N TYR A 317 1.29 -7.49 23.58
CA TYR A 317 1.22 -7.84 25.00
C TYR A 317 2.31 -8.85 25.39
N ALA A 318 2.50 -9.90 24.59
CA ALA A 318 3.54 -10.90 24.82
C ALA A 318 4.96 -10.31 24.75
N ALA A 319 5.17 -9.27 23.95
CA ALA A 319 6.41 -8.51 23.87
C ALA A 319 6.56 -7.47 25.00
N GLY A 320 5.57 -7.33 25.89
CA GLY A 320 5.54 -6.31 26.94
C GLY A 320 5.18 -4.90 26.46
N ASP A 321 4.74 -4.77 25.21
CA ASP A 321 4.34 -3.52 24.58
C ASP A 321 2.93 -3.13 25.04
N THR A 322 2.89 -2.49 26.20
CA THR A 322 1.68 -2.03 26.88
C THR A 322 1.80 -0.53 27.17
N ILE A 323 0.67 0.14 27.33
CA ILE A 323 0.60 1.57 27.55
C ILE A 323 -0.15 1.91 28.84
N ALA A 324 0.34 2.92 29.55
CA ALA A 324 -0.37 3.49 30.69
C ALA A 324 -1.62 4.25 30.22
N ILE A 325 -2.63 4.34 31.08
CA ILE A 325 -3.93 4.95 30.75
C ILE A 325 -3.79 6.44 30.43
N GLU A 326 -2.90 7.13 31.14
CA GLU A 326 -2.56 8.53 30.94
C GLU A 326 -1.91 8.81 29.57
N ASP A 327 -1.20 7.81 29.02
CA ASP A 327 -0.48 7.88 27.75
C ASP A 327 -1.30 7.31 26.58
N SER A 328 -2.45 6.71 26.85
CA SER A 328 -3.29 6.02 25.86
C SER A 328 -4.14 6.96 25.00
N ARG A 329 -3.62 8.15 24.67
CA ARG A 329 -4.30 9.11 23.81
C ARG A 329 -4.47 8.53 22.41
N ILE A 330 -5.64 8.79 21.83
CA ILE A 330 -5.91 8.45 20.43
C ILE A 330 -4.99 9.23 19.51
N ASP A 331 -4.77 8.69 18.32
CA ASP A 331 -4.06 9.37 17.26
C ASP A 331 -4.78 9.10 15.94
N SER A 332 -5.58 10.07 15.49
CA SER A 332 -6.37 9.95 14.26
C SER A 332 -5.50 9.74 13.02
N ASN A 333 -4.23 10.14 13.09
CA ASN A 333 -3.30 10.17 11.96
C ASN A 333 -2.17 9.14 12.12
N PHE A 334 -2.34 8.18 13.02
CA PHE A 334 -1.31 7.21 13.40
C PHE A 334 -0.85 6.38 12.19
N ARG A 335 0.29 6.73 11.58
CA ARG A 335 0.73 6.07 10.36
C ARG A 335 1.32 4.69 10.67
N PRO A 336 1.20 3.71 9.77
CA PRO A 336 1.76 2.38 9.99
C PRO A 336 3.30 2.36 10.09
N ASP A 337 3.99 3.35 9.51
CA ASP A 337 5.45 3.48 9.54
C ASP A 337 6.02 4.14 10.81
N GLU A 338 5.16 4.80 11.60
CA GLU A 338 5.49 5.32 12.92
C GLU A 338 5.53 4.22 13.99
N VAL A 339 4.91 3.07 13.73
CA VAL A 339 4.82 1.95 14.65
C VAL A 339 6.17 1.26 14.80
N SER A 340 6.69 1.22 16.03
CA SER A 340 7.84 0.40 16.37
C SER A 340 7.36 -1.04 16.59
N VAL A 341 7.91 -1.98 15.84
CA VAL A 341 7.50 -3.40 15.92
C VAL A 341 8.35 -4.10 16.97
N SER A 342 7.79 -4.25 18.16
CA SER A 342 8.43 -4.88 19.32
C SER A 342 8.32 -6.42 19.32
N TRP A 343 7.39 -6.97 18.54
CA TRP A 343 7.03 -8.40 18.53
C TRP A 343 7.67 -9.22 17.40
N ARG A 344 8.61 -8.64 16.63
CA ARG A 344 9.31 -9.32 15.52
C ARG A 344 10.82 -9.16 15.66
N GLY A 345 11.58 -10.14 15.17
CA GLY A 345 13.04 -10.10 15.15
C GLY A 345 13.58 -9.27 13.98
N ALA A 346 14.78 -8.69 14.13
CA ALA A 346 15.42 -7.88 13.09
C ALA A 346 15.83 -8.67 11.83
N GLU A 347 15.94 -10.00 11.94
CA GLU A 347 16.26 -10.90 10.81
C GLU A 347 15.06 -11.18 9.91
N GLU A 348 13.84 -10.93 10.39
CA GLU A 348 12.65 -10.96 9.55
C GLU A 348 12.64 -9.66 8.74
N SER A 349 12.97 -9.71 7.46
CA SER A 349 12.92 -8.53 6.60
C SER A 349 12.53 -8.92 5.19
N VAL A 350 11.82 -8.03 4.51
CA VAL A 350 11.53 -8.19 3.08
C VAL A 350 12.80 -8.10 2.21
N ASP A 351 13.93 -7.64 2.76
CA ASP A 351 15.22 -7.56 2.05
C ASP A 351 15.84 -8.96 1.85
N SER A 352 15.55 -9.61 0.72
CA SER A 352 16.29 -10.78 0.26
C SER A 352 16.75 -10.60 -1.18
N TYR A 353 17.83 -9.84 -1.36
CA TYR A 353 18.36 -9.61 -2.70
C TYR A 353 19.22 -10.81 -3.14
N ARG A 354 18.67 -11.63 -4.05
CA ARG A 354 19.44 -12.60 -4.84
C ARG A 354 19.55 -12.10 -6.27
N THR A 355 20.72 -11.61 -6.66
CA THR A 355 21.06 -11.47 -8.09
C THR A 355 22.07 -12.54 -8.46
N THR A 356 21.57 -13.57 -9.12
CA THR A 356 22.37 -14.50 -9.91
C THR A 356 21.50 -14.94 -11.07
N ASP A 357 21.38 -14.16 -12.15
CA ASP A 357 21.09 -14.72 -13.47
C ASP A 357 21.33 -13.75 -14.64
N LYS A 358 21.47 -14.33 -15.84
CA LYS A 358 21.71 -13.64 -17.13
C LYS A 358 20.49 -12.89 -17.68
N GLU A 359 19.34 -13.04 -17.03
CA GLU A 359 18.04 -12.47 -17.40
C GLU A 359 17.42 -11.85 -16.15
N VAL A 360 16.98 -10.60 -16.26
CA VAL A 360 16.37 -9.86 -15.14
C VAL A 360 14.88 -9.75 -15.41
N GLN A 361 14.09 -10.48 -14.65
CA GLN A 361 12.62 -10.39 -14.69
C GLN A 361 12.17 -9.26 -13.75
N GLY A 362 11.79 -8.13 -14.34
CA GLY A 362 11.17 -7.02 -13.62
C GLY A 362 9.67 -7.23 -13.37
N ALA A 363 9.04 -6.26 -12.73
CA ALA A 363 7.61 -6.26 -12.47
C ALA A 363 6.75 -6.11 -13.74
N GLU A 364 7.31 -5.59 -14.83
CA GLU A 364 6.53 -5.29 -16.04
C GLU A 364 7.21 -5.73 -17.34
N ALA A 365 8.52 -5.92 -17.31
CA ALA A 365 9.30 -6.29 -18.47
C ALA A 365 10.38 -7.30 -18.11
N THR A 366 10.68 -8.17 -19.07
CA THR A 366 11.85 -9.04 -19.02
C THR A 366 12.99 -8.36 -19.76
N VAL A 367 14.16 -8.30 -19.12
CA VAL A 367 15.36 -7.65 -19.67
C VAL A 367 16.41 -8.72 -19.95
N ARG A 368 16.79 -8.85 -21.22
CA ARG A 368 17.81 -9.79 -21.71
C ARG A 368 19.03 -9.03 -22.24
N PHE A 369 20.22 -9.51 -21.90
CA PHE A 369 21.49 -8.91 -22.32
C PHE A 369 22.10 -9.70 -23.48
N ASP A 370 22.29 -9.06 -24.63
CA ASP A 370 22.91 -9.63 -25.83
C ASP A 370 24.12 -8.79 -26.27
N GLY A 371 25.29 -9.12 -25.73
CA GLY A 371 26.54 -8.38 -25.99
C GLY A 371 26.44 -6.89 -25.62
N ALA A 372 26.43 -6.04 -26.64
CA ALA A 372 26.30 -4.58 -26.51
C ALA A 372 24.85 -4.07 -26.55
N ARG A 373 23.87 -4.98 -26.63
CA ARG A 373 22.43 -4.70 -26.70
C ARG A 373 21.73 -5.16 -25.43
N VAL A 374 20.67 -4.46 -25.08
CA VAL A 374 19.72 -4.82 -24.03
C VAL A 374 18.35 -4.91 -24.69
N ILE A 375 17.69 -6.06 -24.58
CA ILE A 375 16.37 -6.31 -25.14
C ILE A 375 15.39 -6.28 -23.98
N LYS A 376 14.45 -5.33 -24.00
CA LYS A 376 13.37 -5.20 -23.02
C LYS A 376 12.06 -5.58 -23.69
N GLU A 377 11.37 -6.57 -23.14
CA GLU A 377 10.10 -7.08 -23.66
C GLU A 377 9.03 -7.06 -22.55
N ARG A 378 7.88 -6.44 -22.84
CA ARG A 378 6.73 -6.43 -21.92
C ARG A 378 5.85 -7.64 -22.21
N VAL A 379 5.90 -8.61 -21.32
CA VAL A 379 5.17 -9.89 -21.44
C VAL A 379 3.69 -9.67 -21.07
N PRO A 380 2.74 -10.33 -21.73
CA PRO A 380 1.32 -10.26 -21.35
C PRO A 380 1.08 -10.60 -19.88
N ARG A 381 0.16 -9.87 -19.24
CA ARG A 381 -0.28 -10.11 -17.87
C ARG A 381 -1.67 -10.73 -17.85
N SER A 382 -1.74 -12.00 -17.44
CA SER A 382 -3.00 -12.76 -17.41
C SER A 382 -4.03 -12.16 -16.45
N TYR A 383 -3.56 -11.52 -15.38
CA TYR A 383 -4.42 -10.89 -14.38
C TYR A 383 -5.17 -9.66 -14.89
N ARG A 384 -4.70 -9.01 -15.98
CA ARG A 384 -5.36 -7.82 -16.53
C ARG A 384 -6.38 -8.21 -17.60
N HIS A 385 -7.39 -7.37 -17.77
CA HIS A 385 -8.26 -7.44 -18.94
C HIS A 385 -7.40 -7.36 -20.24
N PRO A 386 -7.63 -8.22 -21.26
CA PRO A 386 -6.79 -8.25 -22.46
C PRO A 386 -6.65 -6.90 -23.17
N THR A 387 -7.75 -6.17 -23.34
CA THR A 387 -7.74 -4.83 -23.94
C THR A 387 -6.91 -3.83 -23.14
N LEU A 388 -6.97 -3.91 -21.80
CA LEU A 388 -6.20 -3.05 -20.92
C LEU A 388 -4.70 -3.39 -21.02
N ASP A 389 -4.37 -4.67 -20.97
CA ASP A 389 -2.97 -5.13 -21.02
C ASP A 389 -2.30 -4.77 -22.35
N ASP A 390 -2.96 -5.04 -23.47
CA ASP A 390 -2.44 -4.73 -24.80
C ASP A 390 -2.24 -3.23 -24.99
N ARG A 391 -3.18 -2.40 -24.52
CA ARG A 391 -3.07 -0.94 -24.52
C ARG A 391 -1.85 -0.50 -23.72
N LEU A 392 -1.74 -0.90 -22.45
CA LEU A 392 -0.64 -0.51 -21.57
C LEU A 392 0.73 -0.93 -22.14
N ARG A 393 0.85 -2.18 -22.60
CA ARG A 393 2.08 -2.69 -23.20
C ARG A 393 2.48 -1.89 -24.43
N THR A 394 1.54 -1.59 -25.31
CA THR A 394 1.79 -0.83 -26.54
C THR A 394 2.16 0.63 -26.25
N GLU A 395 1.39 1.30 -25.40
CA GLU A 395 1.55 2.71 -25.08
C GLU A 395 2.86 2.96 -24.32
N ARG A 396 3.13 2.18 -23.25
CA ARG A 396 4.36 2.30 -22.47
C ARG A 396 5.60 1.99 -23.31
N THR A 397 5.54 1.01 -24.22
CA THR A 397 6.64 0.72 -25.16
C THR A 397 6.94 1.92 -26.06
N ARG A 398 5.91 2.54 -26.64
CA ARG A 398 6.08 3.72 -27.51
C ARG A 398 6.59 4.93 -26.71
N GLN A 399 6.00 5.15 -25.54
CA GLN A 399 6.30 6.29 -24.69
C GLN A 399 7.73 6.22 -24.15
N GLU A 400 8.15 5.06 -23.64
CA GLU A 400 9.51 4.85 -23.12
C GLU A 400 10.57 5.13 -24.20
N ALA A 401 10.37 4.63 -25.42
CA ALA A 401 11.30 4.87 -26.52
C ALA A 401 11.38 6.35 -26.92
N ARG A 402 10.23 7.06 -26.92
CA ARG A 402 10.15 8.49 -27.21
C ARG A 402 10.86 9.31 -26.15
N LEU A 403 10.49 9.15 -24.89
CA LEU A 403 11.06 9.90 -23.77
C LEU A 403 12.55 9.62 -23.58
N THR A 404 12.99 8.37 -23.74
CA THR A 404 14.44 8.04 -23.70
C THR A 404 15.22 8.82 -24.77
N SER A 405 14.65 8.94 -25.96
CA SER A 405 15.28 9.68 -27.07
C SER A 405 15.22 11.20 -26.85
N GLU A 406 14.14 11.70 -26.28
CA GLU A 406 13.92 13.12 -26.01
C GLU A 406 14.78 13.63 -24.86
N ALA A 407 14.91 12.88 -23.77
CA ALA A 407 15.85 13.16 -22.68
C ALA A 407 17.28 13.34 -23.21
N ARG A 408 17.71 12.47 -24.14
CA ARG A 408 19.02 12.62 -24.81
C ARG A 408 19.13 13.91 -25.63
N ARG A 409 18.08 14.32 -26.33
CA ARG A 409 18.09 15.60 -27.10
C ARG A 409 18.22 16.80 -26.17
N ASN A 410 17.71 16.69 -24.95
CA ASN A 410 17.84 17.69 -23.89
C ASN A 410 19.10 17.49 -23.02
N GLY A 411 20.10 16.76 -23.53
CA GLY A 411 21.42 16.65 -22.89
C GLY A 411 21.47 15.75 -21.66
N VAL A 412 20.45 14.91 -21.44
CA VAL A 412 20.45 13.89 -20.38
C VAL A 412 21.07 12.59 -20.91
N PRO A 413 22.05 11.99 -20.22
CA PRO A 413 22.58 10.69 -20.62
C PRO A 413 21.51 9.60 -20.47
N THR A 414 21.11 8.98 -21.57
CA THR A 414 20.23 7.80 -21.62
C THR A 414 20.85 6.71 -22.51
N PRO A 415 20.35 5.47 -22.62
CA PRO A 415 20.83 4.50 -23.61
C PRO A 415 20.32 4.84 -25.02
N LEU A 416 21.08 4.53 -26.07
CA LEU A 416 20.58 4.69 -27.44
C LEU A 416 19.46 3.67 -27.70
N VAL A 417 18.31 4.15 -28.18
CA VAL A 417 17.25 3.28 -28.72
C VAL A 417 17.71 2.78 -30.09
N ARG A 418 17.92 1.47 -30.21
CA ARG A 418 18.42 0.80 -31.44
C ARG A 418 17.28 0.32 -32.32
N ASP A 419 16.21 -0.17 -31.71
CA ASP A 419 15.03 -0.69 -32.39
C ASP A 419 13.81 -0.63 -31.45
N VAL A 420 12.61 -0.50 -32.01
CA VAL A 420 11.34 -0.42 -31.28
C VAL A 420 10.27 -1.17 -32.06
N ASP A 421 9.65 -2.15 -31.42
CA ASP A 421 8.56 -2.93 -31.97
C ASP A 421 7.35 -2.87 -31.01
N PRO A 422 6.41 -1.94 -31.22
CA PRO A 422 5.24 -1.80 -30.36
C PRO A 422 4.26 -2.98 -30.44
N GLN A 423 4.27 -3.77 -31.52
CA GLN A 423 3.37 -4.92 -31.66
C GLN A 423 3.83 -6.07 -30.77
N GLU A 424 5.14 -6.30 -30.73
CA GLU A 424 5.77 -7.27 -29.83
C GLU A 424 6.07 -6.69 -28.42
N ALA A 425 5.71 -5.42 -28.18
CA ALA A 425 6.04 -4.67 -26.97
C ALA A 425 7.53 -4.76 -26.59
N ARG A 426 8.41 -4.62 -27.59
CA ARG A 426 9.87 -4.81 -27.49
C ARG A 426 10.62 -3.51 -27.78
N ILE A 427 11.64 -3.23 -26.97
CA ILE A 427 12.62 -2.17 -27.22
C ILE A 427 14.03 -2.76 -27.14
N VAL A 428 14.88 -2.42 -28.11
CA VAL A 428 16.31 -2.75 -28.07
C VAL A 428 17.09 -1.49 -27.75
N PHE A 429 17.78 -1.50 -26.62
CA PHE A 429 18.64 -0.42 -26.14
C PHE A 429 20.12 -0.76 -26.32
N GLN A 430 20.96 0.26 -26.38
CA GLN A 430 22.39 0.13 -26.10
C GLN A 430 22.61 -0.25 -24.64
N ARG A 431 23.51 -1.20 -24.37
CA ARG A 431 23.97 -1.49 -23.01
C ARG A 431 24.79 -0.33 -22.45
N VAL A 432 24.43 0.12 -21.25
CA VAL A 432 25.05 1.25 -20.53
C VAL A 432 25.28 0.93 -19.07
N GLY A 433 26.39 1.43 -18.52
CA GLY A 433 26.82 1.20 -17.14
C GLY A 433 27.15 -0.26 -16.82
N ASP A 434 27.85 -0.44 -15.72
CA ASP A 434 28.29 -1.74 -15.22
C ASP A 434 27.42 -2.19 -14.04
N ALA A 435 26.91 -1.24 -13.24
CA ALA A 435 26.01 -1.46 -12.11
C ALA A 435 24.85 -0.45 -12.10
N ASP A 436 23.85 -0.67 -11.24
CA ASP A 436 22.85 0.35 -10.93
C ASP A 436 23.37 1.31 -9.85
N LEU A 437 22.70 2.44 -9.64
CA LEU A 437 23.14 3.47 -8.70
C LEU A 437 23.19 2.96 -7.26
N ARG A 438 22.35 1.99 -6.89
CA ARG A 438 22.34 1.38 -5.56
C ARG A 438 23.68 0.75 -5.19
N GLU A 439 24.39 0.12 -6.12
CA GLU A 439 25.69 -0.52 -5.87
C GLU A 439 26.84 0.49 -5.69
N GLY A 440 26.61 1.77 -5.93
CA GLY A 440 27.63 2.80 -5.82
C GLY A 440 27.04 4.17 -5.55
N LEU A 441 26.26 4.28 -4.48
CA LEU A 441 25.73 5.56 -4.02
C LEU A 441 26.87 6.49 -3.61
N SER A 442 26.81 7.73 -4.07
CA SER A 442 27.72 8.81 -3.70
C SER A 442 27.02 10.14 -3.97
N GLU A 443 27.42 11.17 -3.24
CA GLU A 443 26.89 12.53 -3.40
C GLU A 443 26.97 12.99 -4.85
N SER A 444 28.13 12.83 -5.51
CA SER A 444 28.34 13.24 -6.91
C SER A 444 27.35 12.61 -7.89
N ARG A 445 27.06 11.31 -7.73
CA ARG A 445 26.13 10.60 -8.61
C ARG A 445 24.69 11.01 -8.36
N VAL A 446 24.31 11.26 -7.11
CA VAL A 446 22.96 11.69 -6.77
C VAL A 446 22.72 13.15 -7.20
N THR A 447 23.73 14.02 -7.08
CA THR A 447 23.75 15.36 -7.69
C THR A 447 23.51 15.31 -9.20
N ASP A 448 24.16 14.40 -9.93
CA ASP A 448 23.90 14.25 -11.36
C ASP A 448 22.45 13.83 -11.64
N VAL A 449 21.89 12.90 -10.85
CA VAL A 449 20.49 12.49 -11.00
C VAL A 449 19.55 13.67 -10.80
N GLY A 450 19.75 14.48 -9.75
CA GLY A 450 18.96 15.70 -9.52
C GLY A 450 19.02 16.67 -10.71
N ARG A 451 20.22 16.85 -11.30
CA ARG A 451 20.39 17.65 -12.52
C ARG A 451 19.65 17.05 -13.73
N TRP A 452 19.67 15.74 -13.90
CA TRP A 452 18.98 15.07 -15.01
C TRP A 452 17.47 15.16 -14.89
N LEU A 453 16.91 15.04 -13.68
CA LEU A 453 15.48 15.24 -13.44
C LEU A 453 15.05 16.66 -13.77
N ALA A 454 15.82 17.67 -13.33
CA ALA A 454 15.53 19.06 -13.69
C ALA A 454 15.48 19.29 -15.21
N ARG A 455 16.42 18.69 -15.97
CA ARG A 455 16.44 18.82 -17.43
C ARG A 455 15.26 18.19 -18.14
N ILE A 456 14.80 17.01 -17.71
CA ILE A 456 13.62 16.39 -18.31
C ILE A 456 12.35 17.17 -17.93
N HIS A 457 12.26 17.68 -16.71
CA HIS A 457 11.13 18.51 -16.26
C HIS A 457 11.06 19.83 -17.02
N ASN A 458 12.20 20.52 -17.23
CA ASN A 458 12.26 21.72 -18.09
C ASN A 458 11.85 21.41 -19.55
N ALA A 459 12.06 20.17 -20.00
CA ALA A 459 11.62 19.71 -21.32
C ALA A 459 10.14 19.28 -21.36
N GLY A 460 9.40 19.36 -20.25
CA GLY A 460 7.95 19.12 -20.19
C GLY A 460 7.54 17.66 -20.07
N PHE A 461 8.35 16.82 -19.42
CA PHE A 461 7.99 15.45 -19.12
C PHE A 461 8.69 14.91 -17.87
N VAL A 462 8.08 13.92 -17.24
CA VAL A 462 8.62 13.21 -16.06
C VAL A 462 9.24 11.87 -16.45
N HIS A 463 10.14 11.37 -15.60
CA HIS A 463 10.60 9.98 -15.63
C HIS A 463 9.50 9.02 -15.18
N GLY A 464 8.74 9.40 -14.15
CA GLY A 464 7.63 8.65 -13.57
C GLY A 464 8.04 7.47 -12.69
N ASP A 465 9.34 7.17 -12.56
CA ASP A 465 9.89 6.12 -11.67
C ASP A 465 11.41 6.28 -11.41
N PRO A 466 11.91 7.47 -10.98
CA PRO A 466 13.34 7.73 -10.86
C PRO A 466 13.98 7.09 -9.61
N THR A 467 14.03 5.76 -9.58
CA THR A 467 14.62 4.98 -8.47
C THR A 467 16.12 4.73 -8.66
N THR A 468 16.81 4.34 -7.58
CA THR A 468 18.23 3.94 -7.63
C THR A 468 18.51 2.73 -8.55
N ARG A 469 17.49 1.95 -8.93
CA ARG A 469 17.61 0.85 -9.91
C ARG A 469 17.49 1.33 -11.36
N ASN A 470 16.81 2.45 -11.58
CA ASN A 470 16.58 3.04 -12.90
C ASN A 470 17.67 4.06 -13.29
N VAL A 471 18.80 4.03 -12.58
CA VAL A 471 20.00 4.80 -12.91
C VAL A 471 21.17 3.85 -13.03
N ARG A 472 21.85 3.88 -14.18
CA ARG A 472 23.07 3.08 -14.42
C ARG A 472 24.31 3.89 -14.15
N VAL A 473 25.31 3.25 -13.53
CA VAL A 473 26.62 3.83 -13.21
C VAL A 473 27.72 3.00 -13.85
N GLY A 474 28.80 3.65 -14.28
CA GLY A 474 29.95 2.96 -14.87
C GLY A 474 30.97 3.93 -15.43
N SER A 475 32.19 3.46 -15.67
CA SER A 475 33.27 4.26 -16.26
C SER A 475 33.40 3.91 -17.74
N ARG A 476 33.10 4.86 -18.63
CA ARG A 476 33.46 4.76 -20.05
C ARG A 476 34.48 5.83 -20.39
N ASP A 477 35.55 5.43 -21.08
CA ASP A 477 36.55 6.33 -21.66
C ASP A 477 37.33 7.19 -20.65
N GLY A 478 37.65 6.64 -19.47
CA GLY A 478 38.52 7.32 -18.49
C GLY A 478 37.87 8.47 -17.73
N HIS A 479 36.57 8.70 -17.92
CA HIS A 479 35.78 9.58 -17.06
C HIS A 479 35.10 8.75 -15.95
N PRO A 480 35.54 8.88 -14.69
CA PRO A 480 34.82 8.31 -13.56
C PRO A 480 33.48 9.06 -13.39
N ASP A 481 32.42 8.35 -13.00
CA ASP A 481 31.12 8.91 -12.56
C ASP A 481 30.18 9.48 -13.63
N ARG A 482 29.87 8.73 -14.69
CA ARG A 482 28.70 9.09 -15.52
C ARG A 482 27.47 8.31 -15.08
N THR A 483 26.44 9.01 -14.61
CA THR A 483 25.10 8.46 -14.39
C THR A 483 24.29 8.49 -15.68
N VAL A 484 23.48 7.46 -15.91
CA VAL A 484 22.65 7.31 -17.11
C VAL A 484 21.25 6.91 -16.68
N LEU A 485 20.24 7.73 -17.01
CA LEU A 485 18.83 7.39 -16.74
C LEU A 485 18.36 6.30 -17.70
N ILE A 486 17.65 5.31 -17.17
CA ILE A 486 17.03 4.21 -17.90
C ILE A 486 15.58 4.02 -17.45
N ASP A 487 14.78 3.29 -18.23
CA ASP A 487 13.40 2.93 -17.85
C ASP A 487 12.42 4.11 -17.69
N PHE A 488 12.14 4.79 -18.80
CA PHE A 488 11.04 5.76 -18.90
C PHE A 488 9.67 5.08 -19.10
N GLY A 489 9.49 3.84 -18.61
CA GLY A 489 8.28 3.04 -18.82
C GLY A 489 7.00 3.66 -18.25
N LEU A 490 7.14 4.49 -17.23
CA LEU A 490 6.06 5.25 -16.60
C LEU A 490 6.09 6.75 -16.93
N GLY A 491 7.03 7.22 -17.73
CA GLY A 491 7.15 8.64 -18.03
C GLY A 491 6.00 9.13 -18.92
N TYR A 492 5.60 10.38 -18.72
CA TYR A 492 4.58 11.05 -19.54
C TYR A 492 4.88 12.55 -19.65
N TYR A 493 4.27 13.20 -20.63
CA TYR A 493 4.40 14.63 -20.83
C TYR A 493 3.50 15.39 -19.85
N THR A 494 4.06 16.38 -19.19
CA THR A 494 3.38 17.23 -18.21
C THR A 494 4.17 18.52 -17.99
N GLN A 495 3.48 19.58 -17.62
CA GLN A 495 4.08 20.84 -17.19
C GLN A 495 3.69 21.17 -15.73
N GLU A 496 2.97 20.26 -15.08
CA GLU A 496 2.46 20.47 -13.72
C GLU A 496 3.59 20.28 -12.72
N ALA A 497 3.76 21.25 -11.83
CA ALA A 497 4.80 21.22 -10.80
C ALA A 497 4.63 20.02 -9.84
N GLU A 498 3.39 19.61 -9.58
CA GLU A 498 3.07 18.45 -8.73
C GLU A 498 3.60 17.12 -9.32
N ASP A 499 3.57 16.97 -10.65
CA ASP A 499 4.13 15.77 -11.30
C ASP A 499 5.66 15.74 -11.21
N HIS A 500 6.31 16.90 -11.39
CA HIS A 500 7.75 17.05 -11.22
C HIS A 500 8.18 16.81 -9.77
N ALA A 501 7.38 17.27 -8.81
CA ALA A 501 7.60 17.05 -7.38
C ALA A 501 7.48 15.56 -7.03
N MET A 502 6.55 14.84 -7.67
CA MET A 502 6.41 13.40 -7.48
C MET A 502 7.66 12.62 -7.91
N ASP A 503 8.33 13.00 -9.00
CA ASP A 503 9.60 12.37 -9.38
C ASP A 503 10.69 12.56 -8.30
N LEU A 504 10.77 13.75 -7.69
CA LEU A 504 11.67 13.99 -6.56
C LEU A 504 11.28 13.19 -5.32
N HIS A 505 9.99 13.08 -5.03
CA HIS A 505 9.47 12.28 -3.93
C HIS A 505 9.81 10.79 -4.10
N VAL A 506 9.61 10.22 -5.29
CA VAL A 506 9.95 8.82 -5.59
C VAL A 506 11.45 8.57 -5.45
N LEU A 507 12.30 9.51 -5.91
CA LEU A 507 13.74 9.42 -5.71
C LEU A 507 14.11 9.43 -4.21
N ALA A 508 13.50 10.33 -3.43
CA ALA A 508 13.71 10.43 -1.98
C ALA A 508 13.36 9.11 -1.27
N GLN A 509 12.20 8.51 -1.59
CA GLN A 509 11.81 7.20 -1.04
C GLN A 509 12.81 6.10 -1.42
N SER A 510 13.29 6.10 -2.67
CA SER A 510 14.28 5.12 -3.13
C SER A 510 15.62 5.25 -2.40
N LEU A 511 16.08 6.48 -2.13
CA LEU A 511 17.30 6.75 -1.38
C LEU A 511 17.15 6.38 0.10
N ALA A 512 16.04 6.75 0.74
CA ALA A 512 15.73 6.37 2.12
C ALA A 512 15.70 4.83 2.31
N GLY A 513 15.25 4.12 1.28
CA GLY A 513 15.27 2.66 1.25
C GLY A 513 16.63 2.03 0.94
N THR A 514 17.68 2.79 0.61
CA THR A 514 18.92 2.17 0.08
C THR A 514 20.19 2.69 0.74
N ALA A 515 20.22 3.94 1.19
CA ALA A 515 21.41 4.60 1.70
C ALA A 515 21.52 4.52 3.23
N ASP A 516 22.76 4.53 3.73
CA ASP A 516 23.04 4.68 5.17
C ASP A 516 22.82 6.12 5.67
N ASP A 517 23.05 7.11 4.79
CA ASP A 517 22.84 8.54 5.06
C ASP A 517 21.98 9.17 3.95
N PRO A 518 20.67 8.87 3.92
CA PRO A 518 19.78 9.32 2.85
C PRO A 518 19.54 10.83 2.86
N GLU A 519 19.61 11.48 4.02
CA GLU A 519 19.36 12.93 4.16
C GLU A 519 20.41 13.75 3.41
N THR A 520 21.70 13.42 3.59
CA THR A 520 22.80 14.10 2.89
C THR A 520 22.71 13.90 1.38
N LEU A 521 22.41 12.67 0.93
CA LEU A 521 22.28 12.38 -0.50
C LEU A 521 21.08 13.09 -1.13
N LEU A 522 19.95 13.11 -0.43
CA LEU A 522 18.75 13.79 -0.90
C LEU A 522 18.99 15.30 -1.03
N SER A 523 19.58 15.93 -0.02
CA SER A 523 19.94 17.36 -0.07
C SER A 523 20.81 17.67 -1.30
N ALA A 524 21.79 16.82 -1.61
CA ALA A 524 22.66 17.01 -2.76
C ALA A 524 21.94 16.87 -4.13
N ALA A 525 20.94 15.99 -4.23
CA ALA A 525 20.08 15.91 -5.42
C ALA A 525 19.18 17.14 -5.55
N GLU A 526 18.54 17.55 -4.46
CA GLU A 526 17.63 18.70 -4.44
C GLU A 526 18.37 20.01 -4.77
N ASP A 527 19.56 20.24 -4.22
CA ASP A 527 20.34 21.44 -4.51
C ASP A 527 20.78 21.50 -5.97
N ALA A 528 21.13 20.34 -6.55
CA ALA A 528 21.41 20.23 -7.98
C ALA A 528 20.17 20.52 -8.83
N TYR A 529 19.01 20.02 -8.41
CA TYR A 529 17.74 20.25 -9.06
C TYR A 529 17.36 21.75 -9.02
N ARG A 530 17.43 22.38 -7.84
CA ARG A 530 17.17 23.83 -7.66
C ARG A 530 18.04 24.69 -8.56
N THR A 531 19.29 24.27 -8.77
CA THR A 531 20.24 25.01 -9.60
C THR A 531 19.95 24.91 -11.11
N GLU A 532 19.42 23.77 -11.57
CA GLU A 532 19.24 23.48 -13.00
C GLU A 532 17.79 23.72 -13.49
N SER A 533 16.79 23.63 -12.61
CA SER A 533 15.37 23.75 -12.96
C SER A 533 14.92 25.20 -13.16
N ASP A 534 14.13 25.46 -14.20
CA ASP A 534 13.62 26.81 -14.51
C ASP A 534 12.44 27.24 -13.60
N HIS A 535 11.82 26.27 -12.91
CA HIS A 535 10.63 26.44 -12.07
C HIS A 535 10.75 25.69 -10.73
N ALA A 536 11.96 25.65 -10.16
CA ALA A 536 12.26 24.91 -8.93
C ALA A 536 11.32 25.26 -7.77
N ASP A 537 11.04 26.55 -7.54
CA ASP A 537 10.22 27.01 -6.42
C ASP A 537 8.84 26.35 -6.41
N ALA A 538 8.14 26.34 -7.55
CA ALA A 538 6.81 25.72 -7.66
C ALA A 538 6.84 24.20 -7.43
N VAL A 539 7.93 23.54 -7.84
CA VAL A 539 8.14 22.10 -7.63
C VAL A 539 8.35 21.79 -6.15
N PHE A 540 9.18 22.58 -5.45
CA PHE A 540 9.41 22.37 -4.02
C PHE A 540 8.20 22.74 -3.16
N ASP A 541 7.45 23.79 -3.52
CA ASP A 541 6.16 24.09 -2.87
C ASP A 541 5.20 22.89 -2.99
N SER A 542 5.15 22.27 -4.18
CA SER A 542 4.32 21.07 -4.41
C SER A 542 4.87 19.84 -3.68
N LEU A 543 6.19 19.70 -3.54
CA LEU A 543 6.83 18.61 -2.81
C LEU A 543 6.51 18.70 -1.32
N ASP A 544 6.62 19.89 -0.72
CA ASP A 544 6.24 20.16 0.66
C ASP A 544 4.75 19.83 0.90
N ASP A 545 3.88 20.17 -0.06
CA ASP A 545 2.46 19.80 -0.03
C ASP A 545 2.25 18.28 -0.11
N ILE A 546 2.98 17.57 -0.97
CA ILE A 546 2.89 16.10 -1.10
C ILE A 546 3.32 15.44 0.22
N GLU A 547 4.46 15.86 0.78
CA GLU A 547 4.95 15.36 2.07
C GLU A 547 4.02 15.73 3.23
N GLY A 548 3.36 16.89 3.14
CA GLY A 548 2.32 17.34 4.05
C GLY A 548 1.03 16.55 3.94
N ARG A 549 0.60 16.15 2.74
CA ARG A 549 -0.59 15.30 2.50
C ARG A 549 -0.40 13.89 3.05
N GLY A 550 0.81 13.35 2.98
CA GLY A 550 1.18 12.11 3.69
C GLY A 550 1.00 12.24 5.21
N ARG A 551 1.02 13.46 5.76
CA ARG A 551 0.67 13.80 7.14
C ARG A 551 -0.77 14.34 7.20
N TYR A 552 -1.75 13.57 6.73
CA TYR A 552 -3.17 13.97 6.75
C TYR A 552 -3.53 14.66 8.09
N GLN A 553 -3.99 15.92 8.02
CA GLN A 553 -4.50 16.71 9.14
C GLN A 553 -5.99 16.47 9.37
#